data_AF-A0A8E0VGS3-F1
#
_entry.id   AF-A0A8E0VGS3-F1
#
_cell.length_a   1.000
_cell.length_b   1.000
_cell.length_c   1.000
_cell.angle_alpha   90.00
_cell.angle_beta   90.00
_cell.angle_gamma   90.00
#
_symmetry.space_group_name_H-M   'P 1'
#
loop_
_entity.id
_entity.type
_entity.pdbx_description
1 polymer ?
#
loop_
_entity_poly.entity_id
_entity_poly.type
_entity_poly.pdbx_seq_one_letter_code
_entity_poly.pdbx_strand_id
1 'polypeptide(L)'
;MSRPTCRGNYISNGNNTFLLISFIFPIETPVSTGGTRRYLRSSYFFPKDSRDEAARQLYNPTQSEIGDFEATVRAKLPSSAGTDPRAMDESRGIVDPTLGIRGLEFVRSKPTDQVERELNHGNRHSLVDALRQPLAELRLQDDSSRQLTDEGYCLSMHQPWASFLVRGIKKDEGRVWYTTHRGPLWIASTAKPPDPSDIESLEKDYIASGGSKDDLPSSYPIGCLLGRVNVVDVLSQEQYRAKFPDGSSTSPFVFICDDPREVLLKFPLSGRHKIYKLDSHLHIAASKNLA
;
A
#
# COMPACT_ATOMS: atom_id res chain seq x y z
N MET A 1 -40.07 65.03 -38.70
CA MET A 1 -40.51 66.34 -38.14
C MET A 1 -39.96 66.49 -36.72
N SER A 2 -40.08 67.67 -36.11
CA SER A 2 -39.16 68.14 -35.06
C SER A 2 -39.62 67.93 -33.60
N ARG A 3 -38.70 68.21 -32.65
CA ARG A 3 -38.83 68.09 -31.18
C ARG A 3 -39.82 69.12 -30.56
N PRO A 4 -40.29 68.90 -29.31
CA PRO A 4 -39.65 69.44 -28.08
C PRO A 4 -39.25 68.31 -27.08
N THR A 5 -38.24 68.33 -26.19
CA THR A 5 -37.80 69.23 -25.06
C THR A 5 -38.84 69.35 -23.92
N CYS A 6 -38.55 69.34 -22.61
CA CYS A 6 -37.31 69.36 -21.77
C CYS A 6 -37.70 69.02 -20.28
N ARG A 7 -36.89 68.92 -19.20
CA ARG A 7 -35.44 69.08 -18.88
C ARG A 7 -35.12 68.43 -17.49
N GLY A 8 -33.87 68.01 -17.24
CA GLY A 8 -33.25 67.90 -15.89
C GLY A 8 -33.38 66.56 -15.14
N ASN A 9 -32.41 66.08 -14.34
CA ASN A 9 -31.05 66.59 -14.04
C ASN A 9 -30.03 65.44 -13.96
N TYR A 10 -28.76 65.74 -14.23
CA TYR A 10 -27.63 64.81 -14.10
C TYR A 10 -27.05 64.78 -12.68
N ILE A 11 -26.60 63.60 -12.23
CA ILE A 11 -25.40 63.45 -11.41
C ILE A 11 -24.56 62.32 -12.02
N SER A 12 -23.30 62.62 -12.32
CA SER A 12 -22.22 61.67 -12.66
C SER A 12 -21.22 61.65 -11.49
N ASN A 13 -20.36 60.66 -11.26
CA ASN A 13 -19.93 59.46 -12.00
C ASN A 13 -19.90 58.26 -10.99
N GLY A 14 -19.77 56.99 -11.37
CA GLY A 14 -19.73 56.37 -12.70
C GLY A 14 -19.11 54.97 -12.62
N ASN A 15 -19.79 53.97 -13.17
CA ASN A 15 -19.39 52.60 -13.52
C ASN A 15 -18.54 51.80 -12.48
N ASN A 16 -18.93 50.60 -12.03
CA ASN A 16 -19.72 49.59 -12.75
C ASN A 16 -20.63 48.79 -11.80
N THR A 17 -21.89 48.56 -12.18
CA THR A 17 -22.88 47.81 -11.40
C THR A 17 -23.07 46.40 -11.95
N PHE A 18 -23.16 45.40 -11.06
CA PHE A 18 -23.59 44.04 -11.40
C PHE A 18 -24.89 43.68 -10.68
N LEU A 19 -25.75 42.92 -11.37
CA LEU A 19 -27.08 42.53 -10.91
C LEU A 19 -26.99 41.42 -9.86
N LEU A 20 -27.56 41.67 -8.67
CA LEU A 20 -27.78 40.64 -7.66
C LEU A 20 -29.20 40.05 -7.82
N ILE A 21 -29.30 38.87 -8.44
CA ILE A 21 -30.59 38.17 -8.61
C ILE A 21 -30.82 37.26 -7.39
N SER A 22 -31.45 37.80 -6.35
CA SER A 22 -31.84 37.06 -5.15
C SER A 22 -33.10 36.23 -5.39
N PHE A 23 -32.95 34.92 -5.66
CA PHE A 23 -34.08 33.99 -5.64
C PHE A 23 -34.51 33.66 -4.21
N ILE A 24 -35.67 34.17 -3.81
CA ILE A 24 -36.34 33.81 -2.56
C ILE A 24 -37.23 32.60 -2.83
N PHE A 25 -37.03 31.51 -2.08
CA PHE A 25 -37.96 30.39 -2.00
C PHE A 25 -38.54 30.31 -0.57
N PRO A 26 -39.86 30.09 -0.40
CA PRO A 26 -40.50 30.06 0.90
C PRO A 26 -40.19 28.77 1.68
N ILE A 27 -40.21 28.86 3.00
CA ILE A 27 -40.08 27.73 3.92
C ILE A 27 -41.49 27.33 4.37
N GLU A 28 -41.95 26.14 3.98
CA GLU A 28 -43.18 25.54 4.52
C GLU A 28 -42.86 24.56 5.66
N THR A 29 -43.70 24.55 6.69
CA THR A 29 -43.57 23.66 7.86
C THR A 29 -44.70 22.62 7.88
N PRO A 30 -44.41 21.32 8.02
CA PRO A 30 -45.45 20.30 8.15
C PRO A 30 -46.00 20.20 9.58
N VAL A 31 -47.33 20.20 9.70
CA VAL A 31 -48.06 20.06 10.98
C VAL A 31 -48.10 18.60 11.45
N SER A 32 -47.97 18.40 12.76
CA SER A 32 -48.13 17.09 13.41
C SER A 32 -49.57 16.59 13.38
N THR A 33 -49.82 15.44 12.74
CA THR A 33 -51.01 14.61 12.97
C THR A 33 -50.61 13.16 13.26
N GLY A 34 -51.27 12.54 14.25
CA GLY A 34 -50.89 11.22 14.77
C GLY A 34 -51.42 10.04 13.93
N GLY A 35 -50.61 9.01 13.74
CA GLY A 35 -50.98 7.80 13.00
C GLY A 35 -50.35 6.53 13.56
N THR A 36 -51.09 5.78 14.38
CA THR A 36 -50.61 4.59 15.10
C THR A 36 -50.39 3.39 14.18
N ARG A 37 -49.22 3.30 13.54
CA ARG A 37 -48.81 2.09 12.78
C ARG A 37 -48.36 0.97 13.72
N ARG A 38 -49.16 -0.10 13.79
CA ARG A 38 -48.81 -1.34 14.48
C ARG A 38 -47.70 -2.07 13.72
N TYR A 39 -46.58 -2.37 14.37
CA TYR A 39 -45.55 -3.25 13.80
C TYR A 39 -46.02 -4.71 13.87
N LEU A 40 -46.28 -5.32 12.70
CA LEU A 40 -46.41 -6.77 12.60
C LEU A 40 -45.01 -7.40 12.68
N ARG A 41 -44.73 -8.11 13.78
CA ARG A 41 -43.44 -8.74 14.05
C ARG A 41 -43.29 -10.00 13.21
N SER A 42 -42.78 -9.88 11.97
CA SER A 42 -42.47 -11.03 11.13
C SER A 42 -41.40 -11.91 11.78
N SER A 43 -41.78 -13.10 12.22
CA SER A 43 -40.90 -14.07 12.87
C SER A 43 -40.18 -14.92 11.82
N TYR A 44 -39.08 -14.39 11.27
CA TYR A 44 -38.22 -15.16 10.38
C TYR A 44 -37.51 -16.26 11.17
N PHE A 45 -37.97 -17.50 10.98
CA PHE A 45 -37.34 -18.70 11.50
C PHE A 45 -36.08 -19.00 10.66
N PHE A 46 -34.91 -18.69 11.20
CA PHE A 46 -33.63 -19.03 10.58
C PHE A 46 -33.35 -20.53 10.77
N PRO A 47 -33.19 -21.31 9.69
CA PRO A 47 -32.58 -22.64 9.79
C PRO A 47 -31.16 -22.50 10.37
N LYS A 48 -30.78 -23.40 11.29
CA LYS A 48 -29.39 -23.43 11.77
C LYS A 48 -28.47 -23.85 10.63
N ASP A 49 -27.51 -23.00 10.30
CA ASP A 49 -26.55 -23.26 9.23
C ASP A 49 -25.45 -24.20 9.72
N SER A 50 -25.53 -25.48 9.35
CA SER A 50 -24.61 -26.53 9.81
C SER A 50 -23.18 -26.41 9.24
N ARG A 51 -22.92 -25.45 8.35
CA ARG A 51 -21.59 -25.19 7.79
C ARG A 51 -20.59 -24.67 8.84
N ASP A 52 -21.07 -23.95 9.84
CA ASP A 52 -20.28 -23.39 10.96
C ASP A 52 -19.74 -24.45 11.94
N GLU A 53 -20.28 -25.66 11.89
CA GLU A 53 -19.89 -26.79 12.75
C GLU A 53 -18.79 -27.62 12.08
N ALA A 54 -18.95 -27.95 10.78
CA ALA A 54 -17.90 -28.54 9.96
C ALA A 54 -16.64 -27.64 9.85
N ALA A 55 -16.82 -26.32 9.78
CA ALA A 55 -15.70 -25.37 9.76
C ALA A 55 -14.86 -25.39 11.06
N ARG A 56 -15.45 -25.73 12.21
CA ARG A 56 -14.74 -25.85 13.49
C ARG A 56 -13.90 -27.13 13.57
N GLN A 57 -14.42 -28.24 13.04
CA GLN A 57 -13.70 -29.53 13.04
C GLN A 57 -12.40 -29.48 12.24
N LEU A 58 -12.35 -28.68 11.16
CA LEU A 58 -11.14 -28.47 10.36
C LEU A 58 -10.01 -27.68 11.07
N TYR A 59 -10.32 -26.93 12.13
CA TYR A 59 -9.37 -26.02 12.79
C TYR A 59 -8.95 -26.40 14.21
N ASN A 60 -9.59 -27.41 14.81
CA ASN A 60 -9.23 -27.92 16.13
C ASN A 60 -9.57 -29.42 16.26
N PRO A 61 -8.79 -30.32 15.61
CA PRO A 61 -9.06 -31.75 15.60
C PRO A 61 -8.91 -32.37 17.00
N THR A 62 -9.77 -33.34 17.28
CA THR A 62 -9.82 -34.05 18.56
C THR A 62 -8.68 -35.05 18.66
N GLN A 63 -8.19 -35.34 19.87
CA GLN A 63 -7.00 -36.19 20.06
C GLN A 63 -7.18 -37.65 19.59
N SER A 64 -8.42 -38.12 19.39
CA SER A 64 -8.71 -39.39 18.69
C SER A 64 -8.42 -39.29 17.19
N GLU A 65 -8.90 -38.23 16.54
CA GLU A 65 -8.79 -38.02 15.09
C GLU A 65 -7.32 -37.83 14.66
N ILE A 66 -6.52 -37.21 15.52
CA ILE A 66 -5.06 -37.15 15.39
C ILE A 66 -4.45 -38.56 15.46
N GLY A 67 -4.87 -39.38 16.42
CA GLY A 67 -4.42 -40.77 16.59
C GLY A 67 -4.78 -41.67 15.40
N ASP A 68 -5.98 -41.53 14.85
CA ASP A 68 -6.43 -42.27 13.66
C ASP A 68 -5.64 -41.87 12.41
N PHE A 69 -5.28 -40.59 12.27
CA PHE A 69 -4.38 -40.13 11.22
C PHE A 69 -2.95 -40.66 11.40
N GLU A 70 -2.38 -40.60 12.61
CA GLU A 70 -1.06 -41.17 12.91
C GLU A 70 -1.02 -42.69 12.67
N ALA A 71 -2.08 -43.42 13.04
CA ALA A 71 -2.22 -44.85 12.76
C ALA A 71 -2.26 -45.13 11.25
N THR A 72 -3.00 -44.31 10.49
CA THR A 72 -3.09 -44.41 9.03
C THR A 72 -1.75 -44.12 8.34
N VAL A 73 -1.00 -43.12 8.81
CA VAL A 73 0.35 -42.81 8.32
C VAL A 73 1.33 -43.93 8.69
N ARG A 74 1.26 -44.46 9.92
CA ARG A 74 2.09 -45.59 10.38
C ARG A 74 1.81 -46.87 9.59
N ALA A 75 0.56 -47.12 9.20
CA ALA A 75 0.18 -48.25 8.34
C ALA A 75 0.61 -48.08 6.87
N LYS A 76 0.95 -46.85 6.43
CA LYS A 76 1.48 -46.55 5.09
C LYS A 76 3.01 -46.52 5.00
N LEU A 77 3.73 -46.63 6.12
CA LEU A 77 5.17 -46.79 6.12
C LEU A 77 5.54 -48.26 5.82
N PRO A 78 6.38 -48.55 4.80
CA PRO A 78 6.76 -49.92 4.48
C PRO A 78 7.58 -50.53 5.62
N SER A 79 7.18 -51.71 6.08
CA SER A 79 7.85 -52.43 7.15
C SER A 79 9.24 -52.92 6.74
N SER A 80 10.26 -52.53 7.48
CA SER A 80 11.66 -52.91 7.21
C SER A 80 11.97 -54.33 7.70
N ALA A 81 11.53 -55.35 6.95
CA ALA A 81 11.95 -56.74 7.15
C ALA A 81 11.87 -57.52 5.82
N GLY A 82 13.01 -58.03 5.34
CA GLY A 82 13.10 -58.85 4.13
C GLY A 82 14.28 -58.48 3.24
N THR A 83 15.07 -59.47 2.83
CA THR A 83 16.23 -59.29 1.93
C THR A 83 15.95 -59.92 0.58
N ASP A 84 15.93 -59.13 -0.50
CA ASP A 84 15.99 -59.62 -1.88
C ASP A 84 16.78 -58.62 -2.76
N PRO A 85 17.92 -59.00 -3.37
CA PRO A 85 18.80 -58.10 -4.11
C PRO A 85 18.47 -57.95 -5.60
N ARG A 86 17.21 -58.14 -6.04
CA ARG A 86 16.83 -58.21 -7.47
C ARG A 86 15.83 -57.17 -8.01
N ALA A 87 15.74 -56.00 -7.37
CA ALA A 87 15.00 -54.85 -7.92
C ALA A 87 15.93 -53.63 -8.05
N MET A 88 16.44 -53.39 -9.27
CA MET A 88 17.09 -52.14 -9.67
C MET A 88 16.38 -51.57 -10.90
N ASP A 89 16.47 -50.25 -11.04
CA ASP A 89 16.04 -49.43 -12.18
C ASP A 89 14.53 -49.23 -12.40
N GLU A 90 13.89 -48.47 -11.50
CA GLU A 90 12.87 -47.47 -11.91
C GLU A 90 12.64 -46.40 -10.81
N SER A 91 13.56 -45.42 -10.70
CA SER A 91 13.39 -44.17 -9.90
C SER A 91 14.54 -43.18 -10.16
N ARG A 92 14.59 -42.58 -11.36
CA ARG A 92 15.63 -41.59 -11.71
C ARG A 92 15.02 -40.22 -12.05
N GLY A 93 14.83 -39.43 -10.98
CA GLY A 93 14.96 -37.96 -11.00
C GLY A 93 13.90 -37.14 -11.71
N ILE A 94 13.18 -36.31 -10.94
CA ILE A 94 12.66 -35.04 -11.44
C ILE A 94 13.86 -34.08 -11.53
N VAL A 95 14.59 -34.14 -12.64
CA VAL A 95 15.67 -33.21 -13.00
C VAL A 95 15.60 -32.87 -14.49
N ASP A 96 15.84 -31.62 -14.83
CA ASP A 96 15.88 -31.17 -16.24
C ASP A 96 17.18 -31.65 -16.90
N PRO A 97 17.13 -32.45 -17.98
CA PRO A 97 18.33 -32.99 -18.63
C PRO A 97 19.18 -31.91 -19.32
N THR A 98 18.66 -30.70 -19.56
CA THR A 98 19.43 -29.60 -20.16
C THR A 98 20.45 -28.97 -19.20
N LEU A 99 20.26 -29.12 -17.88
CA LEU A 99 21.11 -28.48 -16.88
C LEU A 99 22.42 -29.23 -16.58
N GLY A 100 22.58 -30.46 -17.08
CA GLY A 100 23.78 -31.29 -16.83
C GLY A 100 23.98 -31.75 -15.37
N ILE A 101 23.05 -31.41 -14.47
CA ILE A 101 23.09 -31.75 -13.05
C ILE A 101 22.76 -33.25 -12.90
N ARG A 102 23.67 -34.02 -12.29
CA ARG A 102 23.36 -35.40 -11.88
C ARG A 102 22.25 -35.39 -10.84
N GLY A 103 21.23 -36.21 -11.03
CA GLY A 103 20.12 -36.35 -10.07
C GLY A 103 20.63 -36.66 -8.66
N LEU A 104 20.03 -36.01 -7.66
CA LEU A 104 20.43 -36.16 -6.25
C LEU A 104 20.15 -37.60 -5.77
N GLU A 105 21.21 -38.37 -5.55
CA GLU A 105 21.09 -39.74 -5.03
C GLU A 105 20.81 -39.74 -3.52
N PHE A 106 19.78 -40.49 -3.11
CA PHE A 106 19.37 -40.57 -1.71
C PHE A 106 20.28 -41.53 -0.92
N VAL A 107 21.41 -41.01 -0.44
CA VAL A 107 22.35 -41.77 0.39
C VAL A 107 21.69 -42.15 1.72
N ARG A 108 21.34 -43.45 1.87
CA ARG A 108 20.92 -43.99 3.18
C ARG A 108 22.11 -43.92 4.15
N SER A 109 21.95 -43.15 5.22
CA SER A 109 22.91 -43.10 6.32
C SER A 109 23.04 -44.47 6.99
N LYS A 110 24.29 -44.83 7.36
CA LYS A 110 24.56 -45.99 8.22
C LYS A 110 24.04 -45.72 9.64
N PRO A 111 23.68 -46.76 10.42
CA PRO A 111 23.38 -46.60 11.85
C PRO A 111 24.57 -45.98 12.61
N THR A 112 24.25 -45.29 13.70
CA THR A 112 25.01 -44.15 14.24
C THR A 112 26.45 -44.47 14.69
N ASP A 113 26.73 -45.70 15.14
CA ASP A 113 27.91 -46.04 15.95
C ASP A 113 29.26 -46.12 15.19
N GLN A 114 29.34 -45.62 13.96
CA GLN A 114 30.59 -45.60 13.16
C GLN A 114 30.92 -44.24 12.49
N VAL A 115 30.09 -43.21 12.64
CA VAL A 115 30.33 -41.91 11.96
C VAL A 115 31.35 -41.03 12.71
N GLU A 116 31.56 -41.24 14.01
CA GLU A 116 32.35 -40.35 14.89
C GLU A 116 33.87 -40.32 14.61
N ARG A 117 34.40 -41.09 13.65
CA ARG A 117 35.86 -41.23 13.45
C ARG A 117 36.42 -40.69 12.13
N GLU A 118 35.60 -40.19 11.20
CA GLU A 118 36.07 -39.67 9.90
C GLU A 118 35.76 -38.18 9.64
N LEU A 119 35.07 -37.49 10.54
CA LEU A 119 34.75 -36.05 10.41
C LEU A 119 35.86 -35.08 10.86
N ASN A 120 37.07 -35.58 11.15
CA ASN A 120 38.20 -34.76 11.62
C ASN A 120 39.13 -34.27 10.50
N HIS A 121 38.56 -33.84 9.37
CA HIS A 121 39.24 -33.01 8.38
C HIS A 121 38.31 -31.91 7.84
N GLY A 122 38.87 -30.72 7.66
CA GLY A 122 38.10 -29.48 7.56
C GLY A 122 37.42 -29.28 6.22
N ASN A 123 36.12 -29.60 6.13
CA ASN A 123 35.22 -28.93 5.18
C ASN A 123 33.82 -28.75 5.79
N ARG A 124 33.63 -27.68 6.58
CA ARG A 124 32.30 -27.27 7.07
C ARG A 124 31.49 -26.72 5.90
N HIS A 125 30.67 -27.56 5.29
CA HIS A 125 29.84 -27.18 4.15
C HIS A 125 28.89 -26.03 4.55
N SER A 126 29.06 -24.83 3.99
CA SER A 126 28.51 -23.58 4.54
C SER A 126 26.98 -23.58 4.72
N LEU A 127 26.25 -24.32 3.88
CA LEU A 127 24.80 -24.57 4.03
C LEU A 127 24.42 -25.16 5.39
N VAL A 128 25.26 -26.01 6.00
CA VAL A 128 24.99 -26.66 7.29
C VAL A 128 25.15 -25.67 8.46
N ASP A 129 26.05 -24.69 8.33
CA ASP A 129 26.19 -23.60 9.32
C ASP A 129 25.12 -22.52 9.10
N ALA A 130 24.74 -22.21 7.86
CA ALA A 130 23.62 -21.33 7.55
C ALA A 130 22.28 -21.86 8.10
N LEU A 131 22.00 -23.16 7.94
CA LEU A 131 20.80 -23.83 8.50
C LEU A 131 20.79 -23.90 10.04
N ARG A 132 21.89 -23.55 10.71
CA ARG A 132 22.00 -23.48 12.18
C ARG A 132 21.88 -22.06 12.74
N GLN A 133 21.91 -21.03 11.89
CA GLN A 133 21.59 -19.67 12.34
C GLN A 133 20.09 -19.55 12.64
N PRO A 134 19.68 -18.66 13.58
CA PRO A 134 18.27 -18.38 13.81
C PRO A 134 17.56 -17.98 12.51
N LEU A 135 16.33 -18.45 12.32
CA LEU A 135 15.48 -18.13 11.15
C LEU A 135 15.15 -16.62 11.01
N ALA A 136 15.61 -15.80 11.95
CA ALA A 136 15.61 -14.34 11.85
C ALA A 136 16.78 -13.77 11.02
N GLU A 137 17.94 -14.42 11.01
CA GLU A 137 19.15 -13.96 10.28
C GLU A 137 19.12 -14.38 8.81
N LEU A 138 18.51 -15.53 8.50
CA LEU A 138 18.21 -15.94 7.12
C LEU A 138 17.11 -15.09 6.44
N ARG A 139 16.58 -14.05 7.11
CA ARG A 139 15.78 -13.01 6.45
C ARG A 139 16.70 -12.04 5.71
N LEU A 140 17.24 -12.51 4.59
CA LEU A 140 17.58 -11.62 3.47
C LEU A 140 16.29 -11.01 2.95
N GLN A 141 15.84 -9.97 3.66
CA GLN A 141 14.70 -9.15 3.31
C GLN A 141 15.14 -8.23 2.17
N ASP A 142 15.19 -8.79 0.97
CA ASP A 142 15.79 -8.18 -0.20
C ASP A 142 15.14 -6.82 -0.53
N ASP A 143 15.83 -5.74 -0.18
CA ASP A 143 15.33 -4.38 -0.39
C ASP A 143 15.15 -4.06 -1.88
N SER A 144 15.81 -4.81 -2.78
CA SER A 144 15.58 -4.69 -4.23
C SER A 144 14.24 -5.29 -4.65
N SER A 145 13.80 -6.38 -4.01
CA SER A 145 12.53 -7.02 -4.37
C SER A 145 11.33 -6.13 -4.03
N ARG A 146 11.37 -5.44 -2.87
CA ARG A 146 10.33 -4.47 -2.48
C ARG A 146 10.28 -3.23 -3.37
N GLN A 147 11.41 -2.82 -3.95
CA GLN A 147 11.45 -1.69 -4.89
C GLN A 147 10.70 -1.98 -6.20
N LEU A 148 10.48 -3.26 -6.54
CA LEU A 148 9.83 -3.68 -7.79
C LEU A 148 8.34 -3.99 -7.64
N THR A 149 7.85 -4.28 -6.43
CA THR A 149 6.45 -4.68 -6.19
C THR A 149 5.62 -3.55 -5.59
N ASP A 150 4.66 -3.01 -6.35
CA ASP A 150 3.65 -2.11 -5.79
C ASP A 150 2.65 -2.87 -4.91
N GLU A 151 2.91 -2.85 -3.60
CA GLU A 151 2.06 -3.44 -2.57
C GLU A 151 0.84 -2.58 -2.18
N GLY A 152 0.59 -1.43 -2.83
CA GLY A 152 -0.51 -0.54 -2.49
C GLY A 152 -0.32 0.20 -1.16
N TYR A 153 0.92 0.41 -0.72
CA TYR A 153 1.24 1.27 0.42
C TYR A 153 0.98 2.74 0.10
N CYS A 154 0.43 3.51 1.03
CA CYS A 154 0.04 4.90 0.86
C CYS A 154 0.44 5.77 2.06
N LEU A 155 0.75 7.04 1.78
CA LEU A 155 1.04 8.09 2.76
C LEU A 155 0.09 9.28 2.54
N SER A 156 -0.51 9.79 3.62
CA SER A 156 -1.27 11.04 3.59
C SER A 156 -0.38 12.25 3.84
N MET A 157 -0.55 13.30 3.05
CA MET A 157 0.14 14.60 3.18
C MET A 157 -0.86 15.76 3.16
N HIS A 158 -0.48 16.90 3.74
CA HIS A 158 -1.26 18.13 3.61
C HIS A 158 -1.09 18.74 2.22
N GLN A 159 -2.12 19.42 1.73
CA GLN A 159 -1.98 20.32 0.58
C GLN A 159 -1.32 21.63 1.05
N PRO A 160 -0.55 22.33 0.18
CA PRO A 160 -0.32 22.04 -1.24
C PRO A 160 0.78 21.00 -1.54
N TRP A 161 1.59 20.61 -0.53
CA TRP A 161 2.74 19.71 -0.72
C TRP A 161 2.38 18.36 -1.38
N ALA A 162 1.17 17.84 -1.14
CA ALA A 162 0.70 16.60 -1.74
C ALA A 162 0.61 16.67 -3.27
N SER A 163 0.05 17.75 -3.84
CA SER A 163 0.06 17.96 -5.29
C SER A 163 1.47 18.23 -5.83
N PHE A 164 2.30 18.98 -5.09
CA PHE A 164 3.69 19.28 -5.50
C PHE A 164 4.58 18.02 -5.60
N LEU A 165 4.45 17.08 -4.66
CA LEU A 165 5.20 15.83 -4.68
C LEU A 165 4.77 14.93 -5.85
N VAL A 166 3.46 14.84 -6.11
CA VAL A 166 2.89 14.05 -7.22
C VAL A 166 3.20 14.65 -8.60
N ARG A 167 3.43 15.96 -8.68
CA ARG A 167 3.93 16.65 -9.89
C ARG A 167 5.45 16.59 -10.07
N GLY A 168 6.20 16.06 -9.11
CA GLY A 168 7.67 16.04 -9.14
C GLY A 168 8.35 17.39 -8.89
N ILE A 169 7.57 18.44 -8.60
CA ILE A 169 8.03 19.78 -8.21
C ILE A 169 8.79 19.68 -6.88
N LYS A 170 8.23 18.95 -5.92
CA LYS A 170 8.90 18.58 -4.67
C LYS A 170 9.41 17.13 -4.78
N LYS A 171 10.62 16.87 -4.29
CA LYS A 171 11.30 15.55 -4.38
C LYS A 171 11.65 14.96 -3.01
N ASP A 172 11.64 15.79 -1.98
CA ASP A 172 11.91 15.44 -0.59
C ASP A 172 10.65 15.58 0.26
N GLU A 173 10.35 14.62 1.13
CA GLU A 173 9.22 14.70 2.07
C GLU A 173 9.69 14.54 3.53
N GLY A 174 9.30 15.49 4.39
CA GLY A 174 9.78 15.58 5.77
C GLY A 174 8.85 14.90 6.76
N ARG A 175 9.35 13.99 7.60
CA ARG A 175 8.57 13.32 8.65
C ARG A 175 9.33 13.19 9.98
N VAL A 176 8.57 13.19 11.08
CA VAL A 176 9.09 13.02 12.45
C VAL A 176 9.32 11.55 12.85
N TRP A 177 9.18 10.61 11.92
CA TRP A 177 9.29 9.17 12.15
C TRP A 177 9.98 8.49 10.96
N TYR A 178 10.84 7.52 11.25
CA TYR A 178 11.58 6.74 10.25
C TYR A 178 10.72 5.66 9.59
N THR A 179 11.08 5.25 8.38
CA THR A 179 10.53 4.05 7.73
C THR A 179 11.60 3.30 6.91
N THR A 180 11.51 1.97 6.96
CA THR A 180 12.24 1.06 6.05
C THR A 180 11.52 0.87 4.71
N HIS A 181 10.41 1.58 4.46
CA HIS A 181 9.74 1.52 3.17
C HIS A 181 10.66 2.05 2.07
N ARG A 182 10.71 1.33 0.95
CA ARG A 182 11.41 1.65 -0.31
C ARG A 182 10.56 1.09 -1.44
N GLY A 183 10.63 1.70 -2.62
CA GLY A 183 9.75 1.34 -3.73
C GLY A 183 8.47 2.18 -3.81
N PRO A 184 7.46 1.71 -4.57
CA PRO A 184 6.21 2.42 -4.80
C PRO A 184 5.50 2.86 -3.51
N LEU A 185 5.08 4.12 -3.48
CA LEU A 185 4.29 4.73 -2.41
C LEU A 185 3.21 5.62 -3.02
N TRP A 186 1.96 5.31 -2.71
CA TRP A 186 0.80 6.08 -3.11
C TRP A 186 0.65 7.34 -2.26
N ILE A 187 0.23 8.44 -2.88
CA ILE A 187 0.12 9.76 -2.24
C ILE A 187 -1.34 10.21 -2.21
N ALA A 188 -1.82 10.55 -1.02
CA ALA A 188 -3.16 11.06 -0.79
C ALA A 188 -3.14 12.41 -0.05
N SER A 189 -4.06 13.30 -0.41
CA SER A 189 -4.30 14.53 0.34
C SER A 189 -5.12 14.26 1.60
N THR A 190 -4.71 14.86 2.72
CA THR A 190 -5.55 14.90 3.94
C THR A 190 -6.83 15.70 3.70
N ALA A 191 -7.80 15.57 4.61
CA ALA A 191 -9.01 16.40 4.61
C ALA A 191 -8.81 17.85 5.12
N LYS A 192 -7.59 18.26 5.54
CA LYS A 192 -7.31 19.66 5.90
C LYS A 192 -7.24 20.49 4.61
N PRO A 193 -7.98 21.60 4.48
CA PRO A 193 -7.78 22.55 3.39
C PRO A 193 -6.36 23.15 3.46
N PRO A 194 -5.72 23.43 2.30
CA PRO A 194 -4.48 24.20 2.26
C PRO A 194 -4.72 25.63 2.73
N ASP A 195 -3.69 26.28 3.27
CA ASP A 195 -3.72 27.73 3.50
C ASP A 195 -3.43 28.46 2.16
N PRO A 196 -4.20 29.51 1.79
CA PRO A 196 -3.90 30.30 0.60
C PRO A 196 -2.50 30.91 0.60
N SER A 197 -1.94 31.24 1.77
CA SER A 197 -0.60 31.80 1.90
C SER A 197 0.52 30.76 1.72
N ASP A 198 0.29 29.51 2.14
CA ASP A 198 1.18 28.38 1.83
C ASP A 198 1.22 28.15 0.31
N ILE A 199 0.07 28.20 -0.37
CA ILE A 199 -0.02 28.05 -1.83
C ILE A 199 0.76 29.16 -2.55
N GLU A 200 0.43 30.44 -2.28
CA GLU A 200 1.05 31.57 -2.99
C GLU A 200 2.57 31.58 -2.80
N SER A 201 3.05 31.26 -1.59
CA SER A 201 4.48 31.18 -1.29
C SER A 201 5.17 30.08 -2.11
N LEU A 202 4.61 28.86 -2.11
CA LEU A 202 5.24 27.72 -2.78
C LEU A 202 5.16 27.79 -4.32
N GLU A 203 4.07 28.34 -4.88
CA GLU A 203 3.99 28.61 -6.32
C GLU A 203 4.99 29.69 -6.75
N LYS A 204 5.14 30.76 -5.95
CA LYS A 204 6.09 31.85 -6.19
C LYS A 204 7.54 31.37 -6.08
N ASP A 205 7.87 30.58 -5.07
CA ASP A 205 9.22 30.03 -4.86
C ASP A 205 9.60 29.06 -6.00
N TYR A 206 8.66 28.24 -6.49
CA TYR A 206 8.89 27.39 -7.66
C TYR A 206 9.18 28.22 -8.92
N ILE A 207 8.37 29.23 -9.22
CA ILE A 207 8.59 30.13 -10.36
C ILE A 207 9.91 30.89 -10.21
N ALA A 208 10.26 31.35 -9.01
CA ALA A 208 11.53 32.02 -8.71
C ALA A 208 12.75 31.09 -8.88
N SER A 209 12.59 29.78 -8.67
CA SER A 209 13.62 28.77 -8.95
C SER A 209 13.79 28.44 -10.45
N GLY A 210 12.94 28.99 -11.32
CA GLY A 210 12.97 28.78 -12.77
C GLY A 210 11.94 27.78 -13.30
N GLY A 211 10.99 27.33 -12.48
CA GLY A 211 9.88 26.46 -12.88
C GLY A 211 8.83 27.17 -13.75
N SER A 212 8.14 26.43 -14.64
CA SER A 212 7.06 27.02 -15.43
C SER A 212 5.78 27.14 -14.62
N LYS A 213 4.99 28.19 -14.89
CA LYS A 213 3.63 28.29 -14.33
C LYS A 213 2.71 27.16 -14.84
N ASP A 214 3.01 26.59 -16.01
CA ASP A 214 2.20 25.53 -16.63
C ASP A 214 2.39 24.15 -15.94
N ASP A 215 3.51 23.94 -15.23
CA ASP A 215 3.77 22.70 -14.47
C ASP A 215 2.90 22.61 -13.21
N LEU A 216 2.49 23.77 -12.68
CA LEU A 216 1.78 23.90 -11.42
C LEU A 216 0.41 23.20 -11.45
N PRO A 217 -0.02 22.58 -10.34
CA PRO A 217 -1.31 21.91 -10.26
C PRO A 217 -2.45 22.94 -10.25
N SER A 218 -3.34 22.89 -11.24
CA SER A 218 -4.45 23.85 -11.39
C SER A 218 -5.51 23.80 -10.28
N SER A 219 -5.41 22.83 -9.35
CA SER A 219 -6.22 22.74 -8.14
C SER A 219 -5.57 21.84 -7.07
N TYR A 220 -5.96 22.03 -5.82
CA TYR A 220 -5.45 21.29 -4.66
C TYR A 220 -6.55 20.47 -3.97
N PRO A 221 -7.04 19.38 -4.59
CA PRO A 221 -8.15 18.61 -4.03
C PRO A 221 -7.74 17.90 -2.73
N ILE A 222 -8.65 17.87 -1.77
CA ILE A 222 -8.47 17.31 -0.41
C ILE A 222 -9.19 15.96 -0.24
N GLY A 223 -8.73 15.14 0.70
CA GLY A 223 -9.37 13.86 1.04
C GLY A 223 -9.43 12.87 -0.13
N CYS A 224 -8.43 12.85 -1.01
CA CYS A 224 -8.39 11.97 -2.17
C CYS A 224 -6.99 11.44 -2.50
N LEU A 225 -6.97 10.32 -3.21
CA LEU A 225 -5.77 9.73 -3.80
C LEU A 225 -5.35 10.56 -5.03
N LEU A 226 -4.12 11.08 -5.00
CA LEU A 226 -3.62 12.02 -6.02
C LEU A 226 -2.75 11.36 -7.07
N GLY A 227 -1.90 10.41 -6.65
CA GLY A 227 -0.72 9.97 -7.40
C GLY A 227 0.02 8.81 -6.74
N ARG A 228 1.13 8.44 -7.38
CA ARG A 228 2.15 7.50 -6.88
C ARG A 228 3.53 8.16 -7.02
N VAL A 229 4.43 7.87 -6.09
CA VAL A 229 5.87 8.17 -6.19
C VAL A 229 6.67 6.90 -5.85
N ASN A 230 7.94 6.88 -6.17
CA ASN A 230 8.88 5.83 -5.76
C ASN A 230 9.79 6.34 -4.65
N VAL A 231 9.79 5.72 -3.46
CA VAL A 231 10.70 6.08 -2.37
C VAL A 231 12.05 5.40 -2.60
N VAL A 232 13.03 6.19 -3.03
CA VAL A 232 14.40 5.76 -3.31
C VAL A 232 15.21 5.61 -2.02
N ASP A 233 15.08 6.56 -1.09
CA ASP A 233 15.79 6.52 0.19
C ASP A 233 14.99 7.23 1.31
N VAL A 234 15.37 6.98 2.56
CA VAL A 234 14.85 7.67 3.75
C VAL A 234 16.03 7.95 4.66
N LEU A 235 16.41 9.22 4.72
CA LEU A 235 17.64 9.72 5.33
C LEU A 235 17.37 10.31 6.72
N SER A 236 18.37 10.27 7.60
CA SER A 236 18.40 11.20 8.75
C SER A 236 18.67 12.63 8.27
N GLN A 237 18.33 13.64 9.06
CA GLN A 237 18.57 15.04 8.69
C GLN A 237 20.06 15.36 8.44
N GLU A 238 20.99 14.69 9.13
CA GLU A 238 22.44 14.82 8.89
C GLU A 238 22.82 14.26 7.51
N GLN A 239 22.35 13.05 7.18
CA GLN A 239 22.58 12.43 5.87
C GLN A 239 21.90 13.20 4.73
N TYR A 240 20.71 13.76 4.98
CA TYR A 240 20.00 14.62 4.04
C TYR A 240 20.80 15.88 3.77
N ARG A 241 21.28 16.59 4.79
CA ARG A 241 22.10 17.81 4.60
C ARG A 241 23.46 17.52 3.96
N ALA A 242 24.05 16.35 4.20
CA ALA A 242 25.29 15.93 3.54
C ALA A 242 25.10 15.61 2.05
N LYS A 243 23.96 15.03 1.63
CA LYS A 243 23.63 14.80 0.21
C LYS A 243 23.04 16.05 -0.48
N PHE A 244 22.33 16.89 0.26
CA PHE A 244 21.59 18.06 -0.21
C PHE A 244 21.82 19.27 0.73
N PRO A 245 22.94 20.01 0.59
CA PRO A 245 23.29 21.13 1.46
C PRO A 245 22.24 22.25 1.50
N ASP A 246 21.51 22.43 0.41
CA ASP A 246 20.44 23.44 0.24
C ASP A 246 19.02 22.83 0.33
N GLY A 247 18.91 21.60 0.84
CA GLY A 247 17.64 20.88 0.92
C GLY A 247 16.55 21.59 1.72
N SER A 248 15.30 21.50 1.26
CA SER A 248 14.17 22.25 1.84
C SER A 248 13.68 21.70 3.20
N SER A 249 13.85 20.39 3.43
CA SER A 249 13.35 19.74 4.64
C SER A 249 14.21 20.05 5.88
N THR A 250 13.51 20.33 6.99
CA THR A 250 14.06 20.48 8.35
C THR A 250 13.66 19.32 9.28
N SER A 251 12.94 18.31 8.76
CA SER A 251 12.45 17.17 9.55
C SER A 251 13.56 16.17 9.89
N PRO A 252 13.50 15.46 11.03
CA PRO A 252 14.56 14.54 11.46
C PRO A 252 14.74 13.34 10.51
N PHE A 253 13.69 12.96 9.77
CA PHE A 253 13.77 11.99 8.68
C PHE A 253 13.21 12.59 7.39
N VAL A 254 13.89 12.33 6.27
CA VAL A 254 13.54 12.89 4.96
C VAL A 254 13.46 11.78 3.92
N PHE A 255 12.29 11.62 3.31
CA PHE A 255 11.99 10.61 2.32
C PHE A 255 12.36 11.19 0.94
N ILE A 256 13.18 10.48 0.17
CA ILE A 256 13.62 10.88 -1.17
C ILE A 256 12.73 10.16 -2.20
N CYS A 257 11.98 10.94 -2.96
CA CYS A 257 10.96 10.49 -3.89
C CYS A 257 11.38 10.76 -5.34
N ASP A 258 11.12 9.78 -6.21
CA ASP A 258 11.34 9.81 -7.66
C ASP A 258 10.15 9.14 -8.39
N ASP A 259 10.17 8.99 -9.72
CA ASP A 259 9.04 8.47 -10.55
C ASP A 259 7.66 9.04 -10.14
N PRO A 260 7.48 10.38 -10.10
CA PRO A 260 6.22 11.00 -9.72
C PRO A 260 5.17 10.82 -10.82
N ARG A 261 4.05 10.19 -10.49
CA ARG A 261 2.94 9.90 -11.40
C ARG A 261 1.62 10.38 -10.84
N GLU A 262 0.96 11.27 -11.59
CA GLU A 262 -0.38 11.73 -11.25
C GLU A 262 -1.44 10.71 -11.69
N VAL A 263 -2.48 10.50 -10.87
CA VAL A 263 -3.66 9.70 -11.25
C VAL A 263 -4.67 10.59 -11.98
N LEU A 264 -5.14 10.15 -13.14
CA LEU A 264 -6.10 10.85 -14.01
C LEU A 264 -7.45 11.11 -13.32
N LEU A 265 -7.95 10.15 -12.52
CA LEU A 265 -9.18 10.24 -11.75
C LEU A 265 -8.90 10.30 -10.24
N LYS A 266 -9.35 11.36 -9.56
CA LYS A 266 -9.13 11.51 -8.11
C LYS A 266 -10.12 10.65 -7.32
N PHE A 267 -9.61 9.57 -6.72
CA PHE A 267 -10.43 8.66 -5.91
C PHE A 267 -10.60 9.20 -4.48
N PRO A 268 -11.83 9.32 -3.94
CA PRO A 268 -12.04 9.72 -2.54
C PRO A 268 -11.35 8.76 -1.56
N LEU A 269 -10.59 9.30 -0.60
CA LEU A 269 -9.84 8.51 0.38
C LEU A 269 -9.66 9.28 1.69
N SER A 270 -10.21 8.74 2.78
CA SER A 270 -9.90 9.20 4.14
C SER A 270 -8.45 8.85 4.49
N GLY A 271 -7.60 9.86 4.56
CA GLY A 271 -6.20 9.72 4.96
C GLY A 271 -6.02 9.14 6.37
N ARG A 272 -4.86 8.51 6.63
CA ARG A 272 -4.53 7.86 7.90
C ARG A 272 -3.13 8.26 8.37
N HIS A 273 -2.81 7.95 9.63
CA HIS A 273 -1.48 8.23 10.21
C HIS A 273 -0.41 7.26 9.68
N LYS A 274 0.80 7.80 9.46
CA LYS A 274 1.98 7.09 8.91
C LYS A 274 1.69 6.48 7.52
N ILE A 275 2.50 5.51 7.08
CA ILE A 275 2.19 4.68 5.92
C ILE A 275 1.13 3.64 6.30
N TYR A 276 0.16 3.44 5.43
CA TYR A 276 -0.92 2.45 5.55
C TYR A 276 -1.15 1.75 4.21
N LYS A 277 -1.72 0.55 4.22
CA LYS A 277 -2.11 -0.15 2.98
C LYS A 277 -3.46 0.35 2.48
N LEU A 278 -3.59 0.57 1.18
CA LEU A 278 -4.85 0.89 0.51
C LEU A 278 -5.82 -0.29 0.55
N ASP A 279 -7.09 -0.02 0.24
CA ASP A 279 -8.02 -1.07 -0.16
C ASP A 279 -7.59 -1.68 -1.50
N SER A 280 -7.78 -3.00 -1.66
CA SER A 280 -7.32 -3.73 -2.84
C SER A 280 -8.04 -3.30 -4.13
N HIS A 281 -9.33 -3.01 -4.08
CA HIS A 281 -10.08 -2.57 -5.27
C HIS A 281 -9.69 -1.14 -5.64
N LEU A 282 -9.51 -0.27 -4.64
CA LEU A 282 -8.99 1.09 -4.84
C LEU A 282 -7.59 1.09 -5.46
N HIS A 283 -6.67 0.26 -4.95
CA HIS A 283 -5.31 0.15 -5.48
C HIS A 283 -5.29 -0.33 -6.93
N ILE A 284 -6.07 -1.37 -7.26
CA ILE A 284 -6.20 -1.88 -8.64
C ILE A 284 -6.83 -0.82 -9.57
N ALA A 285 -7.83 -0.07 -9.10
CA ALA A 285 -8.45 1.00 -9.87
C ALA A 285 -7.48 2.17 -10.11
N ALA A 286 -6.74 2.61 -9.09
CA ALA A 286 -5.77 3.69 -9.18
C ALA A 286 -4.58 3.32 -10.08
N SER A 287 -4.06 2.09 -9.97
CA SER A 287 -2.98 1.57 -10.82
C SER A 287 -3.30 1.61 -12.31
N LYS A 288 -4.58 1.42 -12.67
CA LYS A 288 -5.08 1.51 -14.06
C LYS A 288 -5.35 2.95 -14.53
N ASN A 289 -5.21 3.94 -13.65
CA ASN A 289 -5.49 5.36 -13.93
C ASN A 289 -4.24 6.25 -13.69
N LEU A 290 -3.05 5.66 -13.57
CA LEU A 290 -1.78 6.41 -13.61
C LEU A 290 -1.55 6.96 -15.01
N ALA A 291 -0.98 8.17 -15.08
CA ALA A 291 -0.39 8.73 -16.30
C ALA A 291 1.01 8.15 -16.59
#